data_AF-A0A928NDN6-F1
#
_entry.id   AF-A0A928NDN6-F1
#
_cell.length_a   1.000
_cell.length_b   1.000
_cell.length_c   1.000
_cell.angle_alpha   90.00
_cell.angle_beta   90.00
_cell.angle_gamma   90.00
#
_symmetry.space_group_name_H-M   'P 1'
#
loop_
_entity.id
_entity.type
_entity.pdbx_description
1 polymer ?
#
loop_
_entity_poly.entity_id
_entity_poly.type
_entity_poly.pdbx_seq_one_letter_code
_entity_poly.pdbx_strand_id
1 'polypeptide(L)'
;MKFAIKIPSDIFKNDMSENTIKIIESFGSIDNIFEFLKCNVDSIEFGMINIDMDSKYLLDSVCKFANAGVGVSFHGKLNNAKSAEEFFSPYMDVIESGIISHMNITVHPLKTEEETTFLLKDICDFIDKNSYPVRITLENQRNKSEETAHVGCEGVYNIAKKINSPNLFLCFDFGHQLSNVRKDMMPYDEVSDGFISMVRHTHIHSYFDGVTHFPLCMGETLLEENISWLLDKGYDETLLLELDPKRYLSHIDIKESYLKSVEILKTAYKQCVDKRTALNEYKSYSSHIKPVMDKINGDNTGMGLLSPSSYIFKLDDTVIGIDPCLFLYDVDDKGEENLVKLLNKCDGIIVTHKHRDHFDPSLLDKISSDIPIYCPEFVGCKRENTIIIKADDKIKIKNLEIEFFDSFHTLGSNQVPEVGFQIESRGERYVFPTDVRDYDKVYPDFSNVKVLVAHLWLGKQNALNVVNNPYVKKFSDFVNRFNAQSVYVSHLYGVHRKIDDMWTETHYNLIKDMINNSSMIRFGEWIDF
;
A
#
# COMPACT_ATOMS: atom_id res chain seq x y z
N MET A 1 -12.33 3.52 5.83
CA MET A 1 -12.17 4.35 4.63
C MET A 1 -13.31 4.04 3.68
N LYS A 2 -13.91 5.06 3.08
CA LYS A 2 -14.95 4.91 2.08
C LYS A 2 -14.34 4.96 0.68
N PHE A 3 -14.95 4.27 -0.26
CA PHE A 3 -14.53 4.24 -1.67
C PHE A 3 -15.66 4.73 -2.56
N ALA A 4 -15.32 5.47 -3.61
CA ALA A 4 -16.28 5.96 -4.58
C ALA A 4 -15.84 5.76 -6.03
N ILE A 5 -16.82 5.82 -6.92
CA ILE A 5 -16.60 5.86 -8.36
C ILE A 5 -17.32 7.08 -8.93
N LYS A 6 -16.64 7.80 -9.84
CA LYS A 6 -17.29 8.79 -10.69
C LYS A 6 -18.10 8.12 -11.79
N ILE A 7 -19.34 8.57 -11.97
CA ILE A 7 -20.22 8.17 -13.06
C ILE A 7 -20.66 9.40 -13.88
N PRO A 8 -20.98 9.24 -15.18
CA PRO A 8 -21.56 10.32 -15.96
C PRO A 8 -22.90 10.78 -15.39
N SER A 9 -23.15 12.08 -15.34
CA SER A 9 -24.44 12.64 -14.90
C SER A 9 -25.58 12.45 -15.90
N ASP A 10 -25.25 12.17 -17.16
CA ASP A 10 -26.23 11.90 -18.21
C ASP A 10 -26.70 10.44 -18.25
N ILE A 11 -26.27 9.58 -17.31
CA ILE A 11 -26.60 8.14 -17.28
C ILE A 11 -28.09 7.81 -17.11
N PHE A 12 -28.90 8.78 -16.70
CA PHE A 12 -30.36 8.64 -16.61
C PHE A 12 -31.11 9.53 -17.61
N LYS A 13 -30.42 10.23 -18.51
CA LYS A 13 -31.07 11.07 -19.53
C LYS A 13 -31.61 10.18 -20.65
N ASN A 14 -32.66 10.66 -21.31
CA ASN A 14 -33.14 10.03 -22.55
C ASN A 14 -32.14 10.21 -23.71
N ASP A 15 -31.36 11.29 -23.70
CA ASP A 15 -30.32 11.59 -24.69
C ASP A 15 -28.94 11.46 -24.02
N MET A 16 -28.42 10.22 -24.03
CA MET A 16 -27.15 9.87 -23.39
C MET A 16 -25.99 10.09 -24.35
N SER A 17 -24.86 10.57 -23.82
CA SER A 17 -23.64 10.62 -24.61
C SER A 17 -23.15 9.23 -25.03
N GLU A 18 -22.38 9.16 -26.11
CA GLU A 18 -21.77 7.91 -26.59
C GLU A 18 -20.94 7.20 -25.50
N ASN A 19 -20.31 7.96 -24.58
CA ASN A 19 -19.57 7.37 -23.47
C ASN A 19 -20.49 6.56 -22.54
N THR A 20 -21.61 7.18 -22.20
CA THR A 20 -22.61 6.66 -21.26
C THR A 20 -23.29 5.42 -21.84
N ILE A 21 -23.57 5.43 -23.15
CA ILE A 21 -24.06 4.25 -23.87
C ILE A 21 -23.07 3.09 -23.74
N LYS A 22 -21.78 3.31 -24.00
CA LYS A 22 -20.76 2.25 -23.88
C LYS A 22 -20.61 1.70 -22.46
N ILE A 23 -20.75 2.56 -21.44
CA ILE A 23 -20.79 2.11 -20.05
C ILE A 23 -22.01 1.18 -19.87
N ILE A 24 -23.20 1.61 -20.27
CA ILE A 24 -24.42 0.79 -20.12
C ILE A 24 -24.28 -0.55 -20.87
N GLU A 25 -23.70 -0.57 -22.07
CA GLU A 25 -23.44 -1.78 -22.83
C GLU A 25 -22.51 -2.76 -22.09
N SER A 26 -21.41 -2.27 -21.51
CA SER A 26 -20.47 -3.10 -20.73
C SER A 26 -21.12 -3.72 -19.48
N PHE A 27 -22.04 -3.01 -18.84
CA PHE A 27 -22.80 -3.52 -17.69
C PHE A 27 -24.09 -4.27 -18.09
N GLY A 28 -24.53 -4.16 -19.34
CA GLY A 28 -25.77 -4.72 -19.89
C GLY A 28 -27.04 -3.90 -19.62
N SER A 29 -27.11 -3.12 -18.53
CA SER A 29 -28.24 -2.24 -18.22
C SER A 29 -27.88 -1.19 -17.16
N ILE A 30 -28.69 -0.15 -17.04
CA ILE A 30 -28.59 0.85 -15.96
C ILE A 30 -28.80 0.21 -14.59
N ASP A 31 -29.72 -0.76 -14.46
CA ASP A 31 -29.97 -1.44 -13.19
C ASP A 31 -28.77 -2.32 -12.78
N ASN A 32 -28.08 -2.93 -13.74
CA ASN A 32 -26.84 -3.65 -13.47
C ASN A 32 -25.71 -2.71 -13.02
N ILE A 33 -25.63 -1.47 -13.55
CA ILE A 33 -24.69 -0.44 -13.06
C ILE A 33 -25.03 -0.08 -11.62
N PHE A 34 -26.31 0.13 -11.32
CA PHE A 34 -26.76 0.47 -9.98
C PHE A 34 -26.44 -0.63 -8.95
N GLU A 35 -26.79 -1.88 -9.25
CA GLU A 35 -26.47 -3.02 -8.39
C GLU A 35 -24.95 -3.21 -8.25
N PHE A 36 -24.20 -3.00 -9.33
CA PHE A 36 -22.74 -3.01 -9.28
C PHE A 36 -22.19 -1.98 -8.30
N LEU A 37 -22.60 -0.71 -8.42
CA LEU A 37 -22.09 0.37 -7.57
C LEU A 37 -22.45 0.12 -6.11
N LYS A 38 -23.71 -0.24 -5.83
CA LYS A 38 -24.20 -0.55 -4.49
C LYS A 38 -23.41 -1.69 -3.81
N CYS A 39 -22.97 -2.69 -4.56
CA CYS A 39 -22.22 -3.81 -4.01
C CYS A 39 -20.72 -3.55 -3.83
N ASN A 40 -20.14 -2.55 -4.52
CA ASN A 40 -18.69 -2.41 -4.62
C ASN A 40 -18.12 -1.12 -4.02
N VAL A 41 -18.92 -0.06 -3.91
CA VAL A 41 -18.50 1.27 -3.40
C VAL A 41 -19.48 1.83 -2.37
N ASP A 42 -18.98 2.72 -1.51
CA ASP A 42 -19.75 3.38 -0.46
C ASP A 42 -20.48 4.63 -0.97
N SER A 43 -19.94 5.26 -2.02
CA SER A 43 -20.52 6.44 -2.64
C SER A 43 -20.21 6.54 -4.13
N ILE A 44 -20.85 7.49 -4.79
CA ILE A 44 -20.61 7.84 -6.18
C ILE A 44 -20.40 9.34 -6.31
N GLU A 45 -19.81 9.75 -7.43
CA GLU A 45 -19.81 11.15 -7.85
C GLU A 45 -20.45 11.31 -9.21
N PHE A 46 -21.39 12.25 -9.31
CA PHE A 46 -21.94 12.64 -10.60
C PHE A 46 -20.99 13.61 -11.32
N GLY A 47 -20.48 13.16 -12.46
CA GLY A 47 -19.53 13.90 -13.27
C GLY A 47 -20.15 15.00 -14.15
N MET A 48 -19.45 16.12 -14.27
CA MET A 48 -19.69 17.17 -15.27
C MET A 48 -21.10 17.79 -15.22
N ILE A 49 -21.55 18.19 -14.04
CA ILE A 49 -22.80 18.94 -13.91
C ILE A 49 -22.64 20.32 -14.56
N ASN A 50 -23.47 20.59 -15.56
CA ASN A 50 -23.53 21.89 -16.24
C ASN A 50 -24.62 22.77 -15.62
N ILE A 51 -24.47 24.08 -15.72
CA ILE A 51 -25.43 25.07 -15.18
C ILE A 51 -26.83 24.99 -15.79
N ASP A 52 -26.95 24.41 -16.99
CA ASP A 52 -28.21 24.23 -17.72
C ASP A 52 -28.89 22.88 -17.43
N MET A 53 -28.32 22.08 -16.53
CA MET A 53 -28.95 20.85 -16.08
C MET A 53 -30.18 21.15 -15.25
N ASP A 54 -31.30 20.51 -15.60
CA ASP A 54 -32.52 20.56 -14.80
C ASP A 54 -32.27 19.97 -13.40
N SER A 55 -32.51 20.77 -12.37
CA SER A 55 -32.30 20.39 -10.98
C SER A 55 -33.20 19.25 -10.52
N LYS A 56 -34.40 19.11 -11.10
CA LYS A 56 -35.31 17.99 -10.78
C LYS A 56 -34.78 16.68 -11.29
N TYR A 57 -34.23 16.69 -12.50
CA TYR A 57 -33.58 15.53 -13.07
C TYR A 57 -32.38 15.09 -12.22
N LEU A 58 -31.59 16.05 -11.72
CA LEU A 58 -30.49 15.74 -10.81
C LEU A 58 -31.01 15.15 -9.49
N LEU A 59 -32.05 15.73 -8.90
CA LEU A 59 -32.69 15.22 -7.69
C LEU A 59 -33.20 13.79 -7.85
N ASP A 60 -33.89 13.46 -8.95
CA ASP A 60 -34.38 12.11 -9.21
C ASP A 60 -33.22 11.09 -9.25
N SER A 61 -32.13 11.46 -9.92
CA SER A 61 -30.91 10.65 -10.00
C SER A 61 -30.27 10.45 -8.63
N VAL A 62 -30.17 11.51 -7.83
CA VAL A 62 -29.65 11.48 -6.46
C VAL A 62 -30.52 10.60 -5.56
N CYS A 63 -31.84 10.72 -5.65
CA CYS A 63 -32.79 9.94 -4.86
C CYS A 63 -32.62 8.44 -5.08
N LYS A 64 -32.33 8.01 -6.32
CA LYS A 64 -32.10 6.58 -6.61
C LYS A 64 -30.96 5.99 -5.79
N PHE A 65 -29.84 6.72 -5.64
CA PHE A 65 -28.67 6.26 -4.89
C PHE A 65 -28.78 6.52 -3.38
N ALA A 66 -29.21 7.71 -2.97
CA ALA A 66 -29.32 8.06 -1.56
C ALA A 66 -30.31 7.15 -0.81
N ASN A 67 -31.45 6.80 -1.43
CA ASN A 67 -32.42 5.87 -0.84
C ASN A 67 -31.89 4.43 -0.72
N ALA A 68 -30.83 4.08 -1.44
CA ALA A 68 -30.15 2.80 -1.33
C ALA A 68 -28.96 2.84 -0.35
N GLY A 69 -28.76 3.96 0.35
CA GLY A 69 -27.66 4.14 1.30
C GLY A 69 -26.31 4.42 0.65
N VAL A 70 -26.28 4.71 -0.65
CA VAL A 70 -25.06 5.08 -1.38
C VAL A 70 -24.85 6.59 -1.26
N GLY A 71 -23.69 7.01 -0.77
CA GLY A 71 -23.35 8.44 -0.67
C GLY A 71 -23.23 9.09 -2.06
N VAL A 72 -23.43 10.41 -2.13
CA VAL A 72 -23.38 11.15 -3.41
C VAL A 72 -22.57 12.43 -3.27
N SER A 73 -21.64 12.65 -4.20
CA SER A 73 -20.97 13.93 -4.45
C SER A 73 -21.13 14.37 -5.90
N PHE A 74 -20.64 15.57 -6.22
CA PHE A 74 -20.77 16.16 -7.55
C PHE A 74 -19.44 16.71 -8.05
N HIS A 75 -19.24 16.64 -9.36
CA HIS A 75 -18.16 17.33 -10.07
C HIS A 75 -18.77 18.40 -10.99
N GLY A 76 -18.70 19.66 -10.55
CA GLY A 76 -19.25 20.81 -11.24
C GLY A 76 -18.26 21.50 -12.17
N LYS A 77 -18.77 22.42 -13.00
CA LYS A 77 -17.95 23.28 -13.88
C LYS A 77 -18.16 24.76 -13.56
N LEU A 78 -17.06 25.47 -13.26
CA LEU A 78 -17.10 26.91 -13.03
C LEU A 78 -17.22 27.72 -14.33
N ASN A 79 -16.69 27.22 -15.44
CA ASN A 79 -16.43 28.00 -16.67
C ASN A 79 -17.65 28.63 -17.35
N ASN A 80 -18.87 28.28 -16.93
CA ASN A 80 -20.11 28.81 -17.48
C ASN A 80 -20.88 29.69 -16.49
N ALA A 81 -20.56 29.66 -15.21
CA ALA A 81 -21.25 30.43 -14.19
C ALA A 81 -20.66 31.83 -14.04
N LYS A 82 -21.52 32.84 -13.99
CA LYS A 82 -21.13 34.24 -13.74
C LYS A 82 -21.37 34.68 -12.30
N SER A 83 -22.18 33.94 -11.56
CA SER A 83 -22.45 34.16 -10.15
C SER A 83 -22.68 32.83 -9.42
N ALA A 84 -22.70 32.88 -8.09
CA ALA A 84 -23.06 31.75 -7.25
C ALA A 84 -24.47 31.20 -7.55
N GLU A 85 -25.45 32.06 -7.82
CA GLU A 85 -26.82 31.62 -8.14
C GLU A 85 -26.87 30.78 -9.43
N GLU A 86 -26.17 31.22 -10.48
CA GLU A 86 -26.08 30.46 -11.74
C GLU A 86 -25.36 29.13 -11.51
N PHE A 87 -24.31 29.12 -10.69
CA PHE A 87 -23.59 27.90 -10.34
C PHE A 87 -24.48 26.90 -9.57
N PHE A 88 -25.29 27.39 -8.62
CA PHE A 88 -26.13 26.55 -7.78
C PHE A 88 -27.45 26.11 -8.41
N SER A 89 -27.91 26.77 -9.47
CA SER A 89 -29.15 26.45 -10.18
C SER A 89 -29.41 24.94 -10.38
N PRO A 90 -28.48 24.14 -10.94
CA PRO A 90 -28.72 22.70 -11.14
C PRO A 90 -28.78 21.86 -9.86
N TYR A 91 -28.35 22.40 -8.70
CA TYR A 91 -28.31 21.68 -7.43
C TYR A 91 -29.44 22.04 -6.47
N MET A 92 -30.21 23.09 -6.76
CA MET A 92 -31.17 23.67 -5.80
C MET A 92 -32.17 22.65 -5.28
N ASP A 93 -32.82 21.87 -6.15
CA ASP A 93 -33.77 20.83 -5.71
C ASP A 93 -33.11 19.77 -4.82
N VAL A 94 -31.83 19.43 -5.07
CA VAL A 94 -31.08 18.49 -4.22
C VAL A 94 -30.82 19.10 -2.84
N ILE A 95 -30.35 20.36 -2.79
CA ILE A 95 -30.08 21.08 -1.55
C ILE A 95 -31.37 21.22 -0.72
N GLU A 96 -32.46 21.65 -1.34
CA GLU A 96 -33.75 21.90 -0.67
C GLU A 96 -34.44 20.61 -0.21
N SER A 97 -34.21 19.49 -0.90
CA SER A 97 -34.77 18.20 -0.50
C SER A 97 -34.22 17.69 0.85
N GLY A 98 -33.03 18.14 1.24
CA GLY A 98 -32.33 17.64 2.43
C GLY A 98 -31.93 16.16 2.36
N ILE A 99 -32.02 15.52 1.18
CA ILE A 99 -31.73 14.09 1.03
C ILE A 99 -30.24 13.78 1.24
N ILE A 100 -29.36 14.75 1.00
CA ILE A 100 -27.93 14.70 1.32
C ILE A 100 -27.69 15.65 2.49
N SER A 101 -27.20 15.13 3.62
CA SER A 101 -26.98 15.94 4.82
C SER A 101 -25.84 16.94 4.66
N HIS A 102 -24.81 16.61 3.87
CA HIS A 102 -23.69 17.48 3.51
C HIS A 102 -23.25 17.18 2.07
N MET A 103 -23.37 18.16 1.20
CA MET A 103 -23.08 18.04 -0.22
C MET A 103 -21.65 18.47 -0.53
N ASN A 104 -20.87 17.62 -1.21
CA ASN A 104 -19.56 17.98 -1.74
C ASN A 104 -19.63 18.26 -3.24
N ILE A 105 -19.18 19.44 -3.67
CA ILE A 105 -19.08 19.80 -5.08
C ILE A 105 -17.61 20.09 -5.42
N THR A 106 -16.98 19.20 -6.16
CA THR A 106 -15.64 19.39 -6.70
C THR A 106 -15.70 20.28 -7.93
N VAL A 107 -14.74 21.19 -8.07
CA VAL A 107 -14.63 22.08 -9.23
C VAL A 107 -13.19 22.24 -9.68
N HIS A 108 -13.01 22.44 -10.99
CA HIS A 108 -11.74 22.85 -11.56
C HIS A 108 -11.57 24.37 -11.49
N PRO A 109 -10.34 24.89 -11.29
CA PRO A 109 -10.00 26.29 -11.45
C PRO A 109 -10.40 26.86 -12.83
N LEU A 110 -10.68 28.16 -12.88
CA LEU A 110 -10.89 28.93 -14.11
C LEU A 110 -9.55 29.25 -14.80
N LYS A 111 -9.60 30.05 -15.87
CA LYS A 111 -8.42 30.38 -16.67
C LYS A 111 -7.39 31.19 -15.91
N THR A 112 -7.80 32.04 -14.95
CA THR A 112 -6.89 32.82 -14.10
C THR A 112 -7.11 32.55 -12.61
N GLU A 113 -6.08 32.80 -11.79
CA GLU A 113 -6.19 32.73 -10.33
C GLU A 113 -7.22 33.76 -9.84
N GLU A 114 -7.23 34.97 -10.42
CA GLU A 114 -8.13 36.06 -10.06
C GLU A 114 -9.59 35.71 -10.35
N GLU A 115 -9.89 35.19 -11.54
CA GLU A 115 -11.24 34.73 -11.92
C GLU A 115 -11.70 33.62 -10.97
N THR A 116 -10.83 32.64 -10.71
CA THR A 116 -11.12 31.53 -9.80
C THR A 116 -11.40 32.04 -8.39
N THR A 117 -10.54 32.92 -7.88
CA THR A 117 -10.66 33.49 -6.53
C THR A 117 -11.96 34.28 -6.38
N PHE A 118 -12.28 35.12 -7.36
CA PHE A 118 -13.48 35.96 -7.34
C PHE A 118 -14.75 35.12 -7.30
N LEU A 119 -14.91 34.18 -8.25
CA LEU A 119 -16.13 33.36 -8.34
C LEU A 119 -16.25 32.40 -7.16
N LEU A 120 -15.17 31.75 -6.72
CA LEU A 120 -15.23 30.86 -5.55
C LEU A 120 -15.55 31.61 -4.26
N LYS A 121 -15.06 32.86 -4.12
CA LYS A 121 -15.44 33.70 -2.99
C LYS A 121 -16.94 34.01 -3.01
N ASP A 122 -17.48 34.38 -4.17
CA ASP A 122 -18.93 34.61 -4.34
C ASP A 122 -19.75 33.35 -3.97
N ILE A 123 -19.32 32.18 -4.46
CA ILE A 123 -19.93 30.88 -4.12
C ILE A 123 -19.89 30.61 -2.61
N CYS A 124 -18.74 30.81 -1.96
CA CYS A 124 -18.61 30.58 -0.52
C CYS A 124 -19.47 31.53 0.31
N ASP A 125 -19.47 32.82 -0.03
CA ASP A 125 -20.29 33.83 0.65
C ASP A 125 -21.79 33.52 0.46
N PHE A 126 -22.18 32.98 -0.70
CA PHE A 126 -23.54 32.53 -0.98
C PHE A 126 -23.95 31.30 -0.15
N ILE A 127 -23.05 30.32 0.03
CA ILE A 127 -23.28 29.17 0.92
C ILE A 127 -23.51 29.66 2.36
N ASP A 128 -22.62 30.53 2.86
CA ASP A 128 -22.70 31.06 4.24
C ASP A 128 -23.98 31.86 4.46
N LYS A 129 -24.31 32.76 3.54
CA LYS A 129 -25.51 33.61 3.61
C LYS A 129 -26.80 32.80 3.69
N ASN A 130 -26.88 31.68 2.96
CA ASN A 130 -28.08 30.84 2.93
C ASN A 130 -28.01 29.65 3.89
N SER A 131 -26.89 29.48 4.61
CA SER A 131 -26.64 28.33 5.49
C SER A 131 -26.84 26.99 4.79
N TYR A 132 -26.42 26.90 3.51
CA TYR A 132 -26.55 25.66 2.77
C TYR A 132 -25.54 24.62 3.28
N PRO A 133 -25.92 23.34 3.40
CA PRO A 133 -25.03 22.27 3.83
C PRO A 133 -24.12 21.81 2.68
N VAL A 134 -23.39 22.74 2.08
CA VAL A 134 -22.54 22.50 0.90
C VAL A 134 -21.10 22.83 1.24
N ARG A 135 -20.18 21.98 0.78
CA ARG A 135 -18.75 22.26 0.71
C ARG A 135 -18.27 22.21 -0.72
N ILE A 136 -17.33 23.08 -1.05
CA ILE A 136 -16.64 23.13 -2.34
C ILE A 136 -15.25 22.54 -2.19
N THR A 137 -14.83 21.72 -3.15
CA THR A 137 -13.45 21.21 -3.23
C THR A 137 -12.79 21.67 -4.51
N LEU A 138 -11.71 22.45 -4.40
CA LEU A 138 -10.95 22.94 -5.55
C LEU A 138 -9.88 21.92 -5.95
N GLU A 139 -9.94 21.44 -7.19
CA GLU A 139 -9.09 20.37 -7.70
C GLU A 139 -7.81 20.87 -8.39
N ASN A 140 -6.66 20.30 -8.04
CA ASN A 140 -5.41 20.56 -8.76
C ASN A 140 -5.49 20.09 -10.23
N GLN A 141 -4.93 20.87 -11.15
CA GLN A 141 -4.98 20.58 -12.59
C GLN A 141 -3.68 20.00 -13.13
N ARG A 142 -3.82 19.18 -14.18
CA ARG A 142 -2.69 18.85 -15.06
C ARG A 142 -2.31 20.06 -15.92
N ASN A 143 -1.03 20.24 -16.20
CA ASN A 143 -0.58 21.26 -17.13
C ASN A 143 -0.89 20.84 -18.59
N LYS A 144 -1.70 21.65 -19.28
CA LYS A 144 -2.13 21.41 -20.66
C LYS A 144 -1.40 22.30 -21.69
N SER A 145 -0.81 23.45 -21.30
CA SER A 145 0.02 24.40 -22.08
C SER A 145 -0.04 25.82 -21.44
N GLU A 146 0.75 26.78 -21.94
CA GLU A 146 0.93 28.17 -21.42
C GLU A 146 -0.35 29.03 -21.23
N GLU A 147 -1.53 28.60 -21.70
CA GLU A 147 -2.74 29.44 -21.72
C GLU A 147 -3.71 29.24 -20.55
N THR A 148 -3.53 28.21 -19.72
CA THR A 148 -4.40 27.95 -18.54
C THR A 148 -3.65 28.30 -17.26
N ALA A 149 -4.28 29.04 -16.33
CA ALA A 149 -3.71 29.23 -14.99
C ALA A 149 -3.25 27.90 -14.44
N HIS A 150 -1.94 27.82 -14.28
CA HIS A 150 -1.25 26.64 -13.85
C HIS A 150 -1.47 26.48 -12.36
N VAL A 151 -2.59 25.84 -12.00
CA VAL A 151 -2.93 25.67 -10.60
C VAL A 151 -2.69 24.21 -10.21
N GLY A 152 -1.41 23.88 -10.02
CA GLY A 152 -0.98 22.65 -9.33
C GLY A 152 -1.40 22.67 -7.84
N CYS A 153 -0.93 21.70 -7.05
CA CYS A 153 -1.32 21.57 -5.64
C CYS A 153 -1.13 22.88 -4.84
N GLU A 154 0.04 23.52 -4.95
CA GLU A 154 0.31 24.78 -4.25
C GLU A 154 -0.53 25.96 -4.76
N GLY A 155 -0.82 25.99 -6.07
CA GLY A 155 -1.68 27.02 -6.62
C GLY A 155 -3.09 26.97 -6.02
N VAL A 156 -3.68 25.77 -5.93
CA VAL A 156 -5.07 25.65 -5.43
C VAL A 156 -5.10 25.89 -3.92
N TYR A 157 -4.05 25.47 -3.21
CA TYR A 157 -3.88 25.78 -1.79
C TYR A 157 -3.79 27.29 -1.54
N ASN A 158 -3.01 28.03 -2.35
CA ASN A 158 -2.90 29.48 -2.22
C ASN A 158 -4.23 30.20 -2.49
N ILE A 159 -5.00 29.76 -3.50
CA ILE A 159 -6.35 30.27 -3.75
C ILE A 159 -7.25 30.03 -2.53
N ALA A 160 -7.30 28.80 -2.03
CA ALA A 160 -8.15 28.44 -0.90
C ALA A 160 -7.78 29.23 0.36
N LYS A 161 -6.47 29.39 0.63
CA LYS A 161 -5.94 30.20 1.73
C LYS A 161 -6.29 31.68 1.61
N LYS A 162 -6.29 32.23 0.39
CA LYS A 162 -6.66 33.63 0.11
C LYS A 162 -8.16 33.88 0.33
N ILE A 163 -9.01 32.92 -0.03
CA ILE A 163 -10.47 32.99 0.21
C ILE A 163 -10.77 32.81 1.69
N ASN A 164 -10.08 31.87 2.36
CA ASN A 164 -10.21 31.59 3.80
C ASN A 164 -11.66 31.35 4.24
N SER A 165 -12.41 30.55 3.48
CA SER A 165 -13.78 30.15 3.82
C SER A 165 -13.80 28.78 4.49
N PRO A 166 -14.64 28.55 5.51
CA PRO A 166 -14.83 27.21 6.10
C PRO A 166 -15.52 26.21 5.15
N ASN A 167 -16.11 26.69 4.04
CA ASN A 167 -16.80 25.85 3.05
C ASN A 167 -15.91 25.48 1.86
N LEU A 168 -14.65 25.93 1.83
CA LEU A 168 -13.72 25.67 0.74
C LEU A 168 -12.57 24.77 1.19
N PHE A 169 -12.46 23.62 0.55
CA PHE A 169 -11.42 22.62 0.75
C PHE A 169 -10.75 22.27 -0.58
N LEU A 170 -9.83 21.30 -0.56
CA LEU A 170 -9.09 20.87 -1.74
C LEU A 170 -9.50 19.47 -2.17
N CYS A 171 -9.54 19.25 -3.48
CA CYS A 171 -9.54 17.93 -4.10
C CYS A 171 -8.12 17.59 -4.56
N PHE A 172 -7.60 16.45 -4.13
CA PHE A 172 -6.30 15.95 -4.60
C PHE A 172 -6.49 14.96 -5.74
N ASP A 173 -6.23 15.40 -6.96
CA ASP A 173 -6.14 14.57 -8.14
C ASP A 173 -4.72 13.98 -8.30
N PHE A 174 -4.62 12.65 -8.13
CA PHE A 174 -3.36 11.93 -8.11
C PHE A 174 -2.73 11.84 -9.50
N GLY A 175 -3.54 11.58 -10.53
CA GLY A 175 -3.04 11.41 -11.88
C GLY A 175 -2.66 12.74 -12.55
N HIS A 176 -3.32 13.84 -12.18
CA HIS A 176 -2.91 15.19 -12.57
C HIS A 176 -1.57 15.55 -11.96
N GLN A 177 -1.35 15.27 -10.67
CA GLN A 177 -0.07 15.51 -10.03
C GLN A 177 1.05 14.67 -10.68
N LEU A 178 0.82 13.37 -10.89
CA LEU A 178 1.78 12.51 -11.57
C LEU A 178 2.07 12.99 -13.01
N SER A 179 1.04 13.42 -13.75
CA SER A 179 1.23 13.98 -15.09
C SER A 179 2.11 15.23 -15.08
N ASN A 180 2.05 16.07 -14.04
CA ASN A 180 2.90 17.26 -13.92
C ASN A 180 4.35 16.86 -13.62
N VAL A 181 4.56 15.88 -12.73
CA VAL A 181 5.88 15.33 -12.42
C VAL A 181 6.55 14.75 -13.66
N ARG A 182 5.81 13.94 -14.44
CA ARG A 182 6.35 13.29 -15.65
C ARG A 182 6.71 14.24 -16.78
N LYS A 183 6.20 15.47 -16.75
CA LYS A 183 6.53 16.52 -17.72
C LYS A 183 7.64 17.44 -17.22
N ASP A 184 8.36 17.03 -16.16
CA ASP A 184 9.40 17.82 -15.48
C ASP A 184 8.94 19.22 -15.07
N MET A 185 7.64 19.35 -14.78
CA MET A 185 7.03 20.64 -14.48
C MET A 185 7.02 20.97 -12.99
N MET A 186 7.06 19.93 -12.15
CA MET A 186 7.10 20.04 -10.70
C MET A 186 7.85 18.83 -10.13
N PRO A 187 8.76 19.02 -9.16
CA PRO A 187 9.24 17.92 -8.34
C PRO A 187 8.07 17.28 -7.59
N TYR A 188 8.12 15.96 -7.40
CA TYR A 188 7.04 15.24 -6.72
C TYR A 188 6.95 15.58 -5.22
N ASP A 189 8.09 15.90 -4.61
CA ASP A 189 8.26 16.22 -3.19
C ASP A 189 7.76 17.63 -2.79
N GLU A 190 7.18 18.40 -3.72
CA GLU A 190 6.67 19.75 -3.47
C GLU A 190 5.19 19.82 -3.02
N VAL A 191 4.51 18.69 -2.77
CA VAL A 191 3.14 18.76 -2.21
C VAL A 191 3.23 19.14 -0.73
N SER A 192 2.84 20.38 -0.39
CA SER A 192 3.00 20.87 0.98
C SER A 192 2.07 20.20 1.98
N ASP A 193 2.52 20.11 3.22
CA ASP A 193 1.70 19.73 4.38
C ASP A 193 0.42 20.57 4.51
N GLY A 194 0.48 21.84 4.11
CA GLY A 194 -0.64 22.76 4.10
C GLY A 194 -1.73 22.33 3.12
N PHE A 195 -1.33 21.99 1.89
CA PHE A 195 -2.22 21.41 0.89
C PHE A 195 -2.89 20.14 1.42
N ILE A 196 -2.09 19.14 1.86
CA ILE A 196 -2.61 17.83 2.30
C ILE A 196 -3.60 17.98 3.46
N SER A 197 -3.33 18.88 4.42
CA SER A 197 -4.20 19.11 5.57
C SER A 197 -5.58 19.69 5.19
N MET A 198 -5.68 20.36 4.04
CA MET A 198 -6.93 20.91 3.49
C MET A 198 -7.67 19.95 2.56
N VAL A 199 -7.10 18.79 2.22
CA VAL A 199 -7.76 17.83 1.33
C VAL A 199 -8.99 17.24 2.03
N ARG A 200 -10.15 17.30 1.36
CA ARG A 200 -11.41 16.64 1.79
C ARG A 200 -12.03 15.78 0.70
N HIS A 201 -11.41 15.75 -0.48
CA HIS A 201 -11.85 14.93 -1.61
C HIS A 201 -10.63 14.49 -2.43
N THR A 202 -10.75 13.40 -3.19
CA THR A 202 -9.65 12.89 -4.01
C THR A 202 -10.18 12.48 -5.36
N HIS A 203 -9.41 12.65 -6.42
CA HIS A 203 -9.66 12.02 -7.70
C HIS A 203 -8.49 11.10 -8.04
N ILE A 204 -8.76 9.81 -8.19
CA ILE A 204 -7.73 8.78 -8.30
C ILE A 204 -7.86 8.09 -9.64
N HIS A 205 -6.78 8.13 -10.41
CA HIS A 205 -6.61 7.46 -11.68
C HIS A 205 -5.13 7.35 -12.02
N SER A 206 -4.81 6.49 -12.98
CA SER A 206 -3.45 6.32 -13.47
C SER A 206 -3.12 7.23 -14.64
N TYR A 207 -1.81 7.38 -14.85
CA TYR A 207 -1.21 8.01 -16.01
C TYR A 207 -0.65 6.91 -16.94
N PHE A 208 -1.16 6.84 -18.16
CA PHE A 208 -0.75 5.86 -19.16
C PHE A 208 -0.53 6.55 -20.51
N ASP A 209 0.64 6.30 -21.11
CA ASP A 209 1.01 6.80 -22.44
C ASP A 209 0.76 8.31 -22.66
N GLY A 210 1.17 9.14 -21.68
CA GLY A 210 1.00 10.59 -21.78
C GLY A 210 -0.36 11.12 -21.32
N VAL A 211 -1.29 10.24 -20.91
CA VAL A 211 -2.70 10.57 -20.71
C VAL A 211 -3.19 10.12 -19.33
N THR A 212 -4.06 10.91 -18.70
CA THR A 212 -4.65 10.65 -17.37
C THR A 212 -6.00 9.90 -17.44
N HIS A 213 -6.64 9.65 -16.30
CA HIS A 213 -7.98 9.03 -16.17
C HIS A 213 -8.04 7.57 -16.68
N PHE A 214 -6.90 6.88 -16.65
CA PHE A 214 -6.84 5.45 -16.91
C PHE A 214 -7.13 4.64 -15.62
N PRO A 215 -7.57 3.37 -15.77
CA PRO A 215 -7.78 2.46 -14.65
C PRO A 215 -6.46 2.18 -13.92
N LEU A 216 -6.50 1.96 -12.61
CA LEU A 216 -5.29 1.74 -11.80
C LEU A 216 -4.51 0.46 -12.18
N CYS A 217 -5.15 -0.48 -12.89
CA CYS A 217 -4.48 -1.65 -13.46
C CYS A 217 -3.70 -1.35 -14.75
N MET A 218 -3.67 -0.09 -15.19
CA MET A 218 -2.97 0.36 -16.39
C MET A 218 -2.06 1.53 -16.06
N GLY A 219 -0.82 1.52 -16.54
CA GLY A 219 0.10 2.64 -16.39
C GLY A 219 0.62 2.86 -14.97
N GLU A 220 0.99 4.09 -14.70
CA GLU A 220 1.70 4.48 -13.49
C GLU A 220 0.79 5.25 -12.54
N THR A 221 1.05 5.12 -11.25
CA THR A 221 0.41 5.88 -10.18
C THR A 221 1.40 6.03 -9.03
N LEU A 222 1.24 7.09 -8.23
CA LEU A 222 1.95 7.30 -6.95
C LEU A 222 0.97 7.10 -5.80
N LEU A 223 0.24 5.98 -5.88
CA LEU A 223 -0.93 5.72 -5.06
C LEU A 223 -0.54 5.63 -3.58
N GLU A 224 0.57 4.96 -3.30
CA GLU A 224 1.06 4.66 -1.96
C GLU A 224 1.53 5.90 -1.24
N GLU A 225 2.36 6.70 -1.91
CA GLU A 225 2.89 7.94 -1.39
C GLU A 225 1.76 8.94 -1.11
N ASN A 226 0.85 9.13 -2.07
CA ASN A 226 -0.28 10.03 -1.91
C ASN A 226 -1.24 9.59 -0.79
N ILE A 227 -1.57 8.29 -0.69
CA ILE A 227 -2.42 7.77 0.41
C ILE A 227 -1.70 7.93 1.75
N SER A 228 -0.40 7.69 1.81
CA SER A 228 0.38 7.83 3.05
C SER A 228 0.38 9.28 3.54
N TRP A 229 0.57 10.25 2.65
CA TRP A 229 0.47 11.68 3.00
C TRP A 229 -0.91 12.03 3.58
N LEU A 230 -1.98 11.55 2.94
CA LEU A 230 -3.36 11.76 3.44
C LEU A 230 -3.55 11.14 4.83
N LEU A 231 -3.12 9.89 5.03
CA LEU A 231 -3.22 9.22 6.32
C LEU A 231 -2.43 9.94 7.41
N ASP A 232 -1.23 10.43 7.11
CA ASP A 232 -0.38 11.14 8.06
C ASP A 232 -1.01 12.45 8.56
N LYS A 233 -1.85 13.09 7.73
CA LYS A 233 -2.67 14.25 8.13
C LYS A 233 -4.06 13.90 8.66
N GLY A 234 -4.35 12.61 8.88
CA GLY A 234 -5.59 12.16 9.49
C GLY A 234 -6.79 12.18 8.55
N TYR A 235 -6.57 12.11 7.23
CA TYR A 235 -7.66 12.00 6.26
C TYR A 235 -8.50 10.75 6.49
N ASP A 236 -9.80 10.94 6.70
CA ASP A 236 -10.80 9.91 7.02
C ASP A 236 -12.02 9.93 6.09
N GLU A 237 -11.93 10.67 4.99
CA GLU A 237 -13.00 10.91 4.01
C GLU A 237 -13.10 9.77 2.97
N THR A 238 -13.35 10.08 1.69
CA THR A 238 -13.62 9.09 0.63
C THR A 238 -12.53 9.09 -0.44
N LEU A 239 -11.99 7.92 -0.76
CA LEU A 239 -11.09 7.73 -1.90
C LEU A 239 -11.91 7.46 -3.17
N LEU A 240 -11.86 8.37 -4.14
CA LEU A 240 -12.73 8.31 -5.32
C LEU A 240 -11.94 8.01 -6.59
N LEU A 241 -12.42 7.03 -7.36
CA LEU A 241 -11.90 6.68 -8.68
C LEU A 241 -12.56 7.53 -9.77
N GLU A 242 -11.75 8.32 -10.48
CA GLU A 242 -12.19 9.15 -11.61
C GLU A 242 -11.62 8.57 -12.92
N LEU A 243 -12.40 7.70 -13.57
CA LEU A 243 -12.02 7.05 -14.82
C LEU A 243 -12.76 7.66 -16.02
N ASP A 244 -12.11 7.71 -17.18
CA ASP A 244 -12.72 8.14 -18.45
C ASP A 244 -12.71 6.98 -19.46
N PRO A 245 -13.80 6.19 -19.56
CA PRO A 245 -13.87 4.98 -20.40
C PRO A 245 -13.46 5.19 -21.86
N LYS A 246 -13.71 6.38 -22.43
CA LYS A 246 -13.27 6.73 -23.78
C LYS A 246 -11.78 6.53 -24.01
N ARG A 247 -10.96 6.59 -22.96
CA ARG A 247 -9.50 6.50 -23.06
C ARG A 247 -8.98 5.07 -23.06
N TYR A 248 -9.71 4.12 -22.45
CA TYR A 248 -9.18 2.78 -22.21
C TYR A 248 -10.06 1.63 -22.71
N LEU A 249 -11.24 1.91 -23.28
CA LEU A 249 -12.16 0.90 -23.78
C LEU A 249 -11.57 -0.02 -24.87
N SER A 250 -10.48 0.40 -25.53
CA SER A 250 -9.75 -0.43 -26.50
C SER A 250 -8.80 -1.44 -25.86
N HIS A 251 -8.55 -1.32 -24.56
CA HIS A 251 -7.55 -2.11 -23.84
C HIS A 251 -8.18 -3.08 -22.83
N ILE A 252 -9.29 -2.68 -22.21
CA ILE A 252 -9.94 -3.44 -21.15
C ILE A 252 -11.44 -3.13 -21.11
N ASP A 253 -12.26 -4.12 -20.75
CA ASP A 253 -13.69 -3.93 -20.49
C ASP A 253 -13.91 -2.92 -19.35
N ILE A 254 -14.97 -2.10 -19.46
CA ILE A 254 -15.22 -1.00 -18.53
C ILE A 254 -15.58 -1.53 -17.14
N LYS A 255 -16.44 -2.55 -17.04
CA LYS A 255 -16.81 -3.15 -15.77
C LYS A 255 -15.60 -3.81 -15.11
N GLU A 256 -14.82 -4.55 -15.88
CA GLU A 256 -13.57 -5.18 -15.41
C GLU A 256 -12.57 -4.13 -14.89
N SER A 257 -12.44 -3.00 -15.58
CA SER A 257 -11.49 -1.94 -15.20
C SER A 257 -11.88 -1.25 -13.88
N TYR A 258 -13.17 -1.00 -13.65
CA TYR A 258 -13.67 -0.48 -12.38
C TYR A 258 -13.43 -1.47 -11.23
N LEU A 259 -13.75 -2.75 -11.42
CA LEU A 259 -13.53 -3.78 -10.40
C LEU A 259 -12.06 -3.85 -9.99
N LYS A 260 -11.16 -4.01 -10.97
CA LYS A 260 -9.72 -4.08 -10.72
C LYS A 260 -9.20 -2.82 -10.06
N SER A 261 -9.66 -1.64 -10.47
CA SER A 261 -9.23 -0.38 -9.86
C SER A 261 -9.69 -0.22 -8.42
N VAL A 262 -10.93 -0.60 -8.10
CA VAL A 262 -11.43 -0.60 -6.71
C VAL A 262 -10.62 -1.55 -5.83
N GLU A 263 -10.30 -2.74 -6.33
CA GLU A 263 -9.52 -3.72 -5.59
C GLU A 263 -8.08 -3.26 -5.34
N ILE A 264 -7.42 -2.70 -6.36
CA ILE A 264 -6.07 -2.12 -6.24
C ILE A 264 -6.10 -0.98 -5.21
N LEU A 265 -7.10 -0.10 -5.27
CA LEU A 265 -7.23 1.02 -4.33
C LEU A 265 -7.46 0.55 -2.89
N LYS A 266 -8.34 -0.43 -2.68
CA LYS A 266 -8.59 -1.05 -1.37
C LYS A 266 -7.33 -1.71 -0.81
N THR A 267 -6.60 -2.43 -1.67
CA THR A 267 -5.34 -3.10 -1.33
C THR A 267 -4.26 -2.10 -0.93
N ALA A 268 -4.03 -1.07 -1.75
CA ALA A 268 -3.06 -0.01 -1.46
C ALA A 268 -3.40 0.71 -0.15
N TYR A 269 -4.66 1.09 0.05
CA TYR A 269 -5.11 1.70 1.31
C TYR A 269 -4.83 0.79 2.52
N LYS A 270 -5.22 -0.49 2.44
CA LYS A 270 -4.98 -1.46 3.50
C LYS A 270 -3.49 -1.59 3.79
N GLN A 271 -2.65 -1.67 2.76
CA GLN A 271 -1.20 -1.76 2.92
C GLN A 271 -0.60 -0.49 3.54
N CYS A 272 -1.08 0.71 3.20
CA CYS A 272 -0.67 1.94 3.88
C CYS A 272 -1.05 1.93 5.37
N VAL A 273 -2.27 1.51 5.72
CA VAL A 273 -2.72 1.38 7.11
C VAL A 273 -1.90 0.33 7.87
N ASP A 274 -1.69 -0.83 7.24
CA ASP A 274 -0.90 -1.93 7.79
C ASP A 274 0.54 -1.49 8.02
N LYS A 275 1.16 -0.79 7.05
CA LYS A 275 2.51 -0.21 7.17
C LYS A 275 2.59 0.78 8.32
N ARG A 276 1.62 1.68 8.45
CA ARG A 276 1.56 2.65 9.55
C ARG A 276 1.37 1.98 10.90
N THR A 277 0.52 0.97 10.97
CA THR A 277 0.29 0.17 12.17
C THR A 277 1.57 -0.54 12.58
N ALA A 278 2.21 -1.23 11.63
CA ALA A 278 3.48 -1.90 11.84
C ALA A 278 4.57 -0.91 12.29
N LEU A 279 4.71 0.26 11.63
CA LEU A 279 5.64 1.32 12.06
C LEU A 279 5.37 1.79 13.49
N ASN A 280 4.10 1.94 13.89
CA ASN A 280 3.75 2.31 15.26
C ASN A 280 4.05 1.19 16.27
N GLU A 281 3.87 -0.07 15.90
CA GLU A 281 4.29 -1.24 16.70
C GLU A 281 5.83 -1.27 16.85
N TYR A 282 6.55 -1.08 15.75
CA TYR A 282 8.02 -1.08 15.70
C TYR A 282 8.66 0.06 16.51
N LYS A 283 8.01 1.22 16.66
CA LYS A 283 8.47 2.30 17.56
C LYS A 283 8.64 1.84 19.02
N SER A 284 7.98 0.75 19.41
CA SER A 284 8.14 0.13 20.71
C SER A 284 9.02 -1.13 20.65
N TYR A 285 10.05 -1.15 19.80
CA TYR A 285 10.93 -2.29 19.57
C TYR A 285 11.38 -2.98 20.87
N SER A 286 11.75 -2.19 21.88
CA SER A 286 12.10 -2.68 23.22
C SER A 286 11.01 -3.50 23.91
N SER A 287 9.74 -3.22 23.67
CA SER A 287 8.60 -3.95 24.22
C SER A 287 8.36 -5.30 23.54
N HIS A 288 8.63 -5.40 22.24
CA HIS A 288 8.48 -6.62 21.44
C HIS A 288 9.62 -7.61 21.63
N ILE A 289 10.85 -7.13 21.84
CA ILE A 289 11.99 -8.00 22.13
C ILE A 289 11.89 -8.62 23.52
N LYS A 290 11.28 -7.94 24.49
CA LYS A 290 11.29 -8.39 25.88
C LYS A 290 10.71 -9.81 26.06
N PRO A 291 9.52 -10.17 25.51
CA PRO A 291 9.02 -11.54 25.57
C PRO A 291 10.00 -12.58 25.02
N VAL A 292 10.67 -12.27 23.90
CA VAL A 292 11.70 -13.14 23.31
C VAL A 292 12.89 -13.30 24.26
N MET A 293 13.36 -12.21 24.87
CA MET A 293 14.43 -12.26 25.87
C MET A 293 14.05 -13.12 27.08
N ASP A 294 12.83 -12.97 27.60
CA ASP A 294 12.33 -13.72 28.74
C ASP A 294 12.28 -15.22 28.42
N LYS A 295 11.86 -15.58 27.20
CA LYS A 295 11.84 -16.97 26.70
C LYS A 295 13.24 -17.56 26.56
N ILE A 296 14.19 -16.81 26.01
CA ILE A 296 15.61 -17.22 25.88
C ILE A 296 16.27 -17.44 27.24
N ASN A 297 15.90 -16.63 28.25
CA ASN A 297 16.41 -16.76 29.62
C ASN A 297 15.84 -17.96 30.38
N GLY A 298 14.63 -18.41 30.01
CA GLY A 298 14.03 -19.62 30.59
C GLY A 298 14.47 -20.90 29.87
N ASP A 299 13.89 -22.04 30.24
CA ASP A 299 14.21 -23.35 29.66
C ASP A 299 13.45 -23.64 28.34
N ASN A 300 12.94 -22.60 27.68
CA ASN A 300 12.14 -22.75 26.47
C ASN A 300 13.02 -23.17 25.28
N THR A 301 12.44 -24.00 24.42
CA THR A 301 13.00 -24.39 23.12
C THR A 301 12.11 -23.79 22.05
N GLY A 302 12.69 -23.08 21.09
CA GLY A 302 11.88 -22.27 20.19
C GLY A 302 12.64 -21.28 19.35
N MET A 303 11.88 -20.39 18.71
CA MET A 303 12.37 -19.30 17.87
C MET A 303 11.63 -18.01 18.18
N GLY A 304 12.34 -16.89 18.26
CA GLY A 304 11.78 -15.55 18.35
C GLY A 304 12.08 -14.73 17.09
N LEU A 305 11.09 -14.00 16.59
CA LEU A 305 11.24 -13.08 15.45
C LEU A 305 11.68 -11.69 15.92
N LEU A 306 12.88 -11.26 15.51
CA LEU A 306 13.50 -9.98 15.89
C LEU A 306 13.33 -8.88 14.83
N SER A 307 13.04 -9.25 13.59
CA SER A 307 12.63 -8.38 12.48
C SER A 307 12.02 -9.29 11.38
N PRO A 308 11.45 -8.78 10.28
CA PRO A 308 10.85 -9.62 9.22
C PRO A 308 11.74 -10.77 8.70
N SER A 309 13.05 -10.65 8.83
CA SER A 309 14.07 -11.60 8.35
C SER A 309 15.14 -11.95 9.40
N SER A 310 15.00 -11.48 10.64
CA SER A 310 15.97 -11.68 11.73
C SER A 310 15.36 -12.53 12.84
N TYR A 311 16.12 -13.52 13.31
CA TYR A 311 15.63 -14.50 14.27
C TYR A 311 16.63 -14.74 15.40
N ILE A 312 16.11 -15.16 16.55
CA ILE A 312 16.88 -15.88 17.55
C ILE A 312 16.29 -17.25 17.77
N PHE A 313 17.15 -18.24 17.93
CA PHE A 313 16.77 -19.63 17.96
C PHE A 313 17.41 -20.31 19.16
N LYS A 314 16.66 -21.14 19.90
CA LYS A 314 17.17 -21.88 21.06
C LYS A 314 16.74 -23.35 20.99
N LEU A 315 17.71 -24.25 20.88
CA LEU A 315 17.55 -25.71 20.97
C LEU A 315 18.71 -26.31 21.76
N ASP A 316 18.46 -27.34 22.58
CA ASP A 316 19.51 -28.10 23.27
C ASP A 316 20.54 -27.22 24.01
N ASP A 317 20.06 -26.21 24.75
CA ASP A 317 20.87 -25.19 25.46
C ASP A 317 21.82 -24.39 24.58
N THR A 318 21.60 -24.43 23.27
CA THR A 318 22.34 -23.69 22.25
C THR A 318 21.48 -22.56 21.72
N VAL A 319 22.02 -21.34 21.74
CA VAL A 319 21.33 -20.13 21.25
C VAL A 319 22.04 -19.63 19.98
N ILE A 320 21.30 -19.45 18.89
CA ILE A 320 21.83 -18.97 17.62
C ILE A 320 21.08 -17.71 17.21
N GLY A 321 21.81 -16.66 16.82
CA GLY A 321 21.26 -15.51 16.12
C GLY A 321 21.32 -15.72 14.61
N ILE A 322 20.28 -15.37 13.88
CA ILE A 322 20.21 -15.51 12.42
C ILE A 322 19.88 -14.12 11.83
N ASP A 323 20.72 -13.66 10.91
CA ASP A 323 20.55 -12.42 10.15
C ASP A 323 20.23 -11.19 11.03
N PRO A 324 20.99 -10.93 12.12
CA PRO A 324 20.70 -9.80 13.00
C PRO A 324 20.84 -8.47 12.26
N CYS A 325 19.77 -7.68 12.29
CA CYS A 325 19.73 -6.35 11.69
C CYS A 325 18.91 -5.39 12.57
N LEU A 326 19.32 -4.12 12.63
CA LEU A 326 18.52 -3.03 13.24
C LEU A 326 17.65 -2.32 12.22
N PHE A 327 17.47 -2.89 11.01
CA PHE A 327 16.88 -2.19 9.89
C PHE A 327 15.35 -2.12 9.92
N LEU A 328 14.85 -1.58 11.04
CA LEU A 328 13.49 -1.13 11.28
C LEU A 328 13.59 0.37 11.55
N TYR A 329 12.73 1.17 10.93
CA TYR A 329 12.68 2.60 11.20
C TYR A 329 12.31 2.83 12.67
N ASP A 330 13.07 3.69 13.35
CA ASP A 330 12.86 4.07 14.76
C ASP A 330 13.03 2.95 15.81
N VAL A 331 14.10 2.14 15.73
CA VAL A 331 14.54 1.37 16.90
C VAL A 331 14.95 2.37 18.00
N ASP A 332 14.25 2.34 19.14
CA ASP A 332 14.62 3.14 20.30
C ASP A 332 15.97 2.67 20.88
N ASP A 333 16.72 3.57 21.52
CA ASP A 333 18.04 3.25 22.11
C ASP A 333 17.98 2.00 23.02
N LYS A 334 16.87 1.85 23.74
CA LYS A 334 16.60 0.71 24.62
C LYS A 334 16.38 -0.59 23.84
N GLY A 335 15.73 -0.52 22.69
CA GLY A 335 15.50 -1.64 21.80
C GLY A 335 16.80 -2.17 21.21
N GLU A 336 17.68 -1.26 20.78
CA GLU A 336 19.03 -1.61 20.37
C GLU A 336 19.81 -2.27 21.52
N GLU A 337 19.81 -1.66 22.71
CA GLU A 337 20.48 -2.22 23.89
C GLU A 337 19.99 -3.64 24.22
N ASN A 338 18.68 -3.86 24.16
CA ASN A 338 18.07 -5.16 24.39
C ASN A 338 18.46 -6.19 23.32
N LEU A 339 18.49 -5.79 22.04
CA LEU A 339 18.96 -6.66 20.97
C LEU A 339 20.43 -7.05 21.18
N VAL A 340 21.30 -6.08 21.48
CA VAL A 340 22.72 -6.35 21.76
C VAL A 340 22.87 -7.29 22.96
N LYS A 341 22.13 -7.08 24.04
CA LYS A 341 22.11 -7.98 25.21
C LYS A 341 21.65 -9.39 24.85
N LEU A 342 20.71 -9.52 23.92
CA LEU A 342 20.19 -10.79 23.46
C LEU A 342 21.20 -11.51 22.56
N LEU A 343 21.80 -10.80 21.61
CA LEU A 343 22.85 -11.33 20.73
C LEU A 343 24.09 -11.76 21.52
N ASN A 344 24.41 -11.07 22.61
CA ASN A 344 25.51 -11.43 23.52
C ASN A 344 25.30 -12.76 24.28
N LYS A 345 24.13 -13.40 24.15
CA LYS A 345 23.84 -14.73 24.69
C LYS A 345 23.96 -15.83 23.63
N CYS A 346 24.18 -15.47 22.37
CA CYS A 346 24.30 -16.43 21.29
C CYS A 346 25.64 -17.15 21.37
N ASP A 347 25.60 -18.43 21.06
CA ASP A 347 26.76 -19.31 20.89
C ASP A 347 27.37 -19.19 19.49
N GLY A 348 26.62 -18.63 18.56
CA GLY A 348 27.06 -18.24 17.24
C GLY A 348 26.01 -17.40 16.54
N ILE A 349 26.45 -16.64 15.54
CA ILE A 349 25.59 -15.85 14.68
C ILE A 349 25.77 -16.32 13.24
N ILE A 350 24.68 -16.56 12.54
CA ILE A 350 24.68 -16.90 11.12
C ILE A 350 24.23 -15.67 10.33
N VAL A 351 24.97 -15.31 9.28
CA VAL A 351 24.57 -14.29 8.30
C VAL A 351 24.50 -14.95 6.92
N THR A 352 23.33 -14.89 6.29
CA THR A 352 23.01 -15.66 5.09
C THR A 352 23.42 -14.93 3.82
N HIS A 353 23.20 -13.62 3.76
CA HIS A 353 23.57 -12.79 2.62
C HIS A 353 23.65 -11.29 2.91
N LYS A 354 24.13 -10.53 1.92
CA LYS A 354 24.44 -9.10 2.01
C LYS A 354 23.27 -8.19 1.61
N HIS A 355 22.09 -8.44 2.16
CA HIS A 355 20.99 -7.48 2.10
C HIS A 355 20.84 -6.73 3.41
N ARG A 356 20.36 -5.49 3.32
CA ARG A 356 20.27 -4.57 4.46
C ARG A 356 19.29 -5.07 5.53
N ASP A 357 18.28 -5.83 5.12
CA ASP A 357 17.31 -6.51 5.98
C ASP A 357 17.83 -7.82 6.58
N HIS A 358 19.03 -8.29 6.21
CA HIS A 358 19.63 -9.51 6.75
C HIS A 358 20.98 -9.28 7.45
N PHE A 359 21.66 -8.19 7.15
CA PHE A 359 22.97 -7.90 7.70
C PHE A 359 23.15 -6.42 8.01
N ASP A 360 23.35 -6.11 9.29
CA ASP A 360 23.78 -4.80 9.74
C ASP A 360 25.21 -4.88 10.32
N PRO A 361 26.24 -4.44 9.56
CA PRO A 361 27.62 -4.48 10.04
C PRO A 361 27.83 -3.64 11.29
N SER A 362 26.99 -2.62 11.56
CA SER A 362 27.13 -1.77 12.75
C SER A 362 26.80 -2.49 14.07
N LEU A 363 26.06 -3.61 14.00
CA LEU A 363 25.80 -4.46 15.16
C LEU A 363 27.04 -5.26 15.60
N LEU A 364 27.95 -5.56 14.66
CA LEU A 364 29.10 -6.42 14.92
C LEU A 364 30.08 -5.82 15.94
N ASP A 365 30.19 -4.49 15.92
CA ASP A 365 31.05 -3.74 16.84
C ASP A 365 30.45 -3.65 18.26
N LYS A 366 29.15 -3.97 18.41
CA LYS A 366 28.40 -3.86 19.68
C LYS A 366 28.26 -5.20 20.41
N ILE A 367 28.47 -6.32 19.71
CA ILE A 367 28.42 -7.67 20.28
C ILE A 367 29.81 -8.13 20.74
N SER A 368 29.88 -9.10 21.66
CA SER A 368 31.11 -9.66 22.22
C SER A 368 31.98 -10.30 21.14
N SER A 369 33.30 -10.03 21.19
CA SER A 369 34.31 -10.59 20.29
C SER A 369 34.49 -12.10 20.42
N ASP A 370 33.89 -12.71 21.44
CA ASP A 370 33.97 -14.16 21.66
C ASP A 370 32.91 -14.95 20.89
N ILE A 371 31.91 -14.26 20.31
CA ILE A 371 30.78 -14.89 19.62
C ILE A 371 31.10 -15.09 18.15
N PRO A 372 31.33 -16.33 17.68
CA PRO A 372 31.71 -16.59 16.30
C PRO A 372 30.61 -16.16 15.33
N ILE A 373 31.03 -15.58 14.20
CA ILE A 373 30.13 -15.17 13.12
C ILE A 373 30.37 -16.10 11.94
N TYR A 374 29.35 -16.85 11.55
CA TYR A 374 29.35 -17.72 10.39
C TYR A 374 28.70 -16.98 9.22
N CYS A 375 29.48 -16.61 8.21
CA CYS A 375 28.93 -15.92 7.04
C CYS A 375 29.69 -16.28 5.76
N PRO A 376 29.04 -16.25 4.59
CA PRO A 376 29.74 -16.39 3.32
C PRO A 376 30.72 -15.27 3.04
N GLU A 377 31.75 -15.56 2.25
CA GLU A 377 32.77 -14.58 1.86
C GLU A 377 32.16 -13.32 1.22
N PHE A 378 31.12 -13.49 0.40
CA PHE A 378 30.45 -12.38 -0.30
C PHE A 378 29.72 -11.40 0.62
N VAL A 379 29.43 -11.77 1.87
CA VAL A 379 28.91 -10.84 2.88
C VAL A 379 29.96 -9.79 3.23
N GLY A 380 31.24 -10.18 3.26
CA GLY A 380 32.35 -9.29 3.56
C GLY A 380 32.41 -8.86 5.02
N CYS A 381 32.03 -9.74 5.95
CA CYS A 381 32.18 -9.50 7.39
C CYS A 381 33.65 -9.35 7.76
N LYS A 382 34.00 -8.24 8.43
CA LYS A 382 35.39 -7.88 8.78
C LYS A 382 35.60 -7.98 10.29
N ARG A 383 35.52 -9.19 10.84
CA ARG A 383 35.75 -9.45 12.26
C ARG A 383 36.70 -10.62 12.45
N GLU A 384 37.60 -10.55 13.43
CA GLU A 384 38.64 -11.58 13.63
C GLU A 384 38.07 -12.98 13.87
N ASN A 385 36.92 -13.08 14.52
CA ASN A 385 36.23 -14.33 14.82
C ASN A 385 35.19 -14.74 13.75
N THR A 386 35.32 -14.22 12.52
CA THR A 386 34.48 -14.60 11.39
C THR A 386 34.94 -15.94 10.83
N ILE A 387 34.00 -16.86 10.65
CA ILE A 387 34.18 -18.16 10.02
C ILE A 387 33.46 -18.13 8.67
N ILE A 388 34.24 -18.28 7.60
CA ILE A 388 33.70 -18.29 6.24
C ILE A 388 33.01 -19.62 6.00
N ILE A 389 31.74 -19.56 5.57
CA ILE A 389 30.92 -20.71 5.20
C ILE A 389 30.56 -20.67 3.71
N LYS A 390 30.24 -21.82 3.15
CA LYS A 390 29.76 -22.01 1.77
C LYS A 390 28.74 -23.14 1.74
N ALA A 391 27.99 -23.26 0.64
CA ALA A 391 27.14 -24.42 0.42
C ALA A 391 27.94 -25.73 0.59
N ASP A 392 27.26 -26.76 1.09
CA ASP A 392 27.79 -28.08 1.46
C ASP A 392 28.71 -28.10 2.70
N ASP A 393 29.04 -26.95 3.29
CA ASP A 393 29.74 -26.94 4.57
C ASP A 393 28.83 -27.48 5.68
N LYS A 394 29.45 -28.23 6.59
CA LYS A 394 28.84 -28.64 7.86
C LYS A 394 29.65 -28.07 9.01
N ILE A 395 28.96 -27.40 9.92
CA ILE A 395 29.55 -26.85 11.14
C ILE A 395 28.82 -27.39 12.37
N LYS A 396 29.47 -27.21 13.52
CA LYS A 396 28.88 -27.54 14.81
C LYS A 396 28.93 -26.33 15.73
N ILE A 397 27.76 -25.90 16.20
CA ILE A 397 27.65 -24.86 17.24
C ILE A 397 27.12 -25.57 18.48
N LYS A 398 28.00 -25.79 19.48
CA LYS A 398 27.72 -26.63 20.66
C LYS A 398 27.08 -27.98 20.30
N ASN A 399 25.77 -28.13 20.56
CA ASN A 399 25.02 -29.37 20.42
C ASN A 399 24.30 -29.48 19.06
N LEU A 400 24.37 -28.44 18.23
CA LEU A 400 23.64 -28.35 16.97
C LEU A 400 24.59 -28.58 15.79
N GLU A 401 24.14 -29.42 14.86
CA GLU A 401 24.77 -29.61 13.56
C GLU A 401 24.06 -28.74 12.53
N ILE A 402 24.83 -27.98 11.76
CA ILE A 402 24.29 -27.04 10.77
C ILE A 402 24.91 -27.37 9.43
N GLU A 403 24.07 -27.54 8.42
CA GLU A 403 24.49 -27.82 7.05
C GLU A 403 23.96 -26.71 6.15
N PHE A 404 24.87 -26.12 5.38
CA PHE A 404 24.56 -25.05 4.45
C PHE A 404 24.28 -25.60 3.05
N PHE A 405 23.41 -24.94 2.31
CA PHE A 405 23.06 -25.30 0.94
C PHE A 405 22.85 -24.05 0.08
N ASP A 406 22.88 -24.23 -1.23
CA ASP A 406 22.61 -23.14 -2.18
C ASP A 406 21.19 -22.60 -2.01
N SER A 407 21.05 -21.29 -1.78
CA SER A 407 19.76 -20.62 -1.89
C SER A 407 19.67 -19.83 -3.19
N PHE A 408 18.59 -20.02 -3.93
CA PHE A 408 18.42 -19.44 -5.25
C PHE A 408 17.67 -18.10 -5.19
N HIS A 409 18.35 -17.10 -4.63
CA HIS A 409 17.93 -15.69 -4.65
C HIS A 409 18.16 -15.05 -6.03
N THR A 410 17.54 -15.63 -7.06
CA THR A 410 17.70 -15.20 -8.45
C THR A 410 16.35 -15.11 -9.15
N LEU A 411 16.11 -14.01 -9.89
CA LEU A 411 15.05 -13.97 -10.89
C LEU A 411 15.58 -13.25 -12.13
N GLY A 412 15.66 -13.97 -13.26
CA GLY A 412 16.27 -13.45 -14.49
C GLY A 412 17.78 -13.34 -14.39
N SER A 413 18.35 -12.19 -14.76
CA SER A 413 19.81 -11.97 -14.82
C SER A 413 20.45 -11.49 -13.52
N ASN A 414 19.65 -11.06 -12.54
CA ASN A 414 20.16 -10.53 -11.28
C ASN A 414 20.23 -11.63 -10.24
N GLN A 415 21.45 -12.04 -9.89
CA GLN A 415 21.72 -13.00 -8.84
C GLN A 415 22.27 -12.30 -7.61
N VAL A 416 21.62 -12.54 -6.48
CA VAL A 416 22.17 -12.20 -5.16
C VAL A 416 22.77 -13.48 -4.61
N PRO A 417 24.10 -13.54 -4.36
CA PRO A 417 24.70 -14.68 -3.67
C PRO A 417 24.09 -14.84 -2.28
N GLU A 418 23.66 -16.05 -1.95
CA GLU A 418 22.97 -16.38 -0.70
C GLU A 418 23.18 -17.86 -0.36
N VAL A 419 23.22 -18.17 0.92
CA VAL A 419 23.15 -19.55 1.42
C VAL A 419 21.88 -19.75 2.24
N GLY A 420 21.25 -20.91 2.06
CA GLY A 420 20.28 -21.46 2.99
C GLY A 420 20.98 -22.39 3.97
N PHE A 421 20.28 -22.78 5.03
CA PHE A 421 20.83 -23.76 5.98
C PHE A 421 19.73 -24.59 6.66
N GLN A 422 20.15 -25.74 7.17
CA GLN A 422 19.35 -26.57 8.06
C GLN A 422 20.07 -26.76 9.39
N ILE A 423 19.29 -26.86 10.46
CA ILE A 423 19.76 -27.21 11.80
C ILE A 423 19.21 -28.59 12.14
N GLU A 424 20.08 -29.51 12.56
CA GLU A 424 19.67 -30.82 13.08
C GLU A 424 19.83 -30.87 14.61
N SER A 425 18.77 -31.29 15.28
CA SER A 425 18.72 -31.50 16.74
C SER A 425 17.82 -32.69 17.05
N ARG A 426 18.37 -33.68 17.77
CA ARG A 426 17.65 -34.91 18.17
C ARG A 426 16.95 -35.64 17.02
N GLY A 427 17.51 -35.59 15.82
CA GLY A 427 16.96 -36.23 14.61
C GLY A 427 15.84 -35.43 13.91
N GLU A 428 15.51 -34.24 14.41
CA GLU A 428 14.58 -33.30 13.80
C GLU A 428 15.33 -32.20 13.04
N ARG A 429 14.75 -31.72 11.93
CA ARG A 429 15.36 -30.68 11.09
C ARG A 429 14.55 -29.39 11.07
N TYR A 430 15.27 -28.28 11.13
CA TYR A 430 14.74 -26.92 11.06
C TYR A 430 15.39 -26.23 9.87
N VAL A 431 14.62 -25.89 8.85
CA VAL A 431 15.12 -25.47 7.54
C VAL A 431 14.83 -24.00 7.29
N PHE A 432 15.86 -23.29 6.85
CA PHE A 432 15.84 -21.87 6.51
C PHE A 432 16.36 -21.69 5.08
N PRO A 433 15.47 -21.74 4.07
CA PRO A 433 15.84 -21.46 2.69
C PRO A 433 16.07 -19.99 2.41
N THR A 434 15.79 -19.11 3.38
CA THR A 434 15.99 -17.65 3.30
C THR A 434 15.20 -17.02 2.16
N ASP A 435 15.83 -16.22 1.29
CA ASP A 435 15.18 -15.27 0.41
C ASP A 435 14.99 -15.82 -1.02
N VAL A 436 14.56 -17.08 -1.13
CA VAL A 436 14.35 -17.78 -2.41
C VAL A 436 13.45 -17.01 -3.37
N ARG A 437 13.90 -16.91 -4.64
CA ARG A 437 13.18 -16.27 -5.75
C ARG A 437 13.02 -17.18 -6.97
N ASP A 438 13.91 -18.16 -7.15
CA ASP A 438 13.80 -19.19 -8.19
C ASP A 438 13.24 -20.49 -7.59
N TYR A 439 11.91 -20.59 -7.59
CA TYR A 439 11.21 -21.76 -7.08
C TYR A 439 11.44 -23.01 -7.93
N ASP A 440 11.90 -22.92 -9.18
CA ASP A 440 11.96 -24.10 -10.05
C ASP A 440 13.27 -24.91 -9.86
N LYS A 441 14.16 -24.45 -8.97
CA LYS A 441 15.43 -25.11 -8.66
C LYS A 441 15.28 -26.35 -7.80
N VAL A 442 16.30 -27.22 -7.90
CA VAL A 442 16.42 -28.47 -7.12
C VAL A 442 17.14 -28.16 -5.83
N TYR A 443 16.52 -28.54 -4.72
CA TYR A 443 17.08 -28.45 -3.39
C TYR A 443 17.46 -29.84 -2.88
N PRO A 444 18.33 -29.93 -1.85
CA PRO A 444 18.57 -31.19 -1.17
C PRO A 444 17.27 -31.87 -0.73
N ASP A 445 17.28 -33.20 -0.67
CA ASP A 445 16.16 -33.94 -0.11
C ASP A 445 16.16 -33.81 1.42
N PHE A 446 15.26 -32.95 1.91
CA PHE A 446 15.09 -32.71 3.33
C PHE A 446 14.09 -33.71 3.91
N SER A 447 14.57 -34.88 4.34
CA SER A 447 13.75 -35.80 5.14
C SER A 447 13.51 -35.28 6.56
N ASN A 448 12.32 -35.51 7.14
CA ASN A 448 11.97 -35.17 8.53
C ASN A 448 12.11 -33.69 8.90
N VAL A 449 11.62 -32.79 8.03
CA VAL A 449 11.55 -31.36 8.36
C VAL A 449 10.47 -31.14 9.42
N LYS A 450 10.90 -30.80 10.64
CA LYS A 450 9.98 -30.40 11.71
C LYS A 450 9.45 -29.00 11.46
N VAL A 451 10.35 -28.08 11.12
CA VAL A 451 10.05 -26.67 10.94
C VAL A 451 10.67 -26.16 9.65
N LEU A 452 9.87 -25.45 8.86
CA LEU A 452 10.33 -24.64 7.74
C LEU A 452 10.02 -23.16 8.01
N VAL A 453 11.02 -22.29 7.88
CA VAL A 453 10.81 -20.84 7.91
C VAL A 453 10.89 -20.31 6.48
N ALA A 454 9.75 -19.88 5.94
CA ALA A 454 9.60 -19.47 4.55
C ALA A 454 9.42 -17.96 4.44
N HIS A 455 10.37 -17.26 3.80
CA HIS A 455 10.25 -15.84 3.53
C HIS A 455 9.29 -15.62 2.36
N LEU A 456 8.15 -14.98 2.60
CA LEU A 456 7.17 -14.75 1.54
C LEU A 456 7.77 -13.83 0.47
N TRP A 457 7.67 -14.24 -0.79
CA TRP A 457 7.92 -13.37 -1.92
C TRP A 457 7.07 -13.79 -3.09
N LEU A 458 6.30 -12.83 -3.63
CA LEU A 458 5.36 -13.11 -4.70
C LEU A 458 5.67 -12.30 -5.95
N GLY A 459 6.95 -12.09 -6.24
CA GLY A 459 7.42 -11.29 -7.38
C GLY A 459 7.72 -9.83 -7.00
N LYS A 460 8.64 -9.21 -7.72
CA LYS A 460 8.95 -7.78 -7.57
C LYS A 460 7.78 -6.91 -8.04
N GLN A 461 7.46 -5.86 -7.29
CA GLN A 461 6.40 -4.88 -7.57
C GLN A 461 5.01 -5.51 -7.75
N ASN A 462 4.77 -6.62 -7.04
CA ASN A 462 3.60 -7.45 -7.26
C ASN A 462 2.67 -7.52 -6.04
N ALA A 463 2.97 -6.78 -4.97
CA ALA A 463 2.14 -6.72 -3.77
C ALA A 463 0.78 -6.03 -3.99
N LEU A 464 0.66 -5.20 -5.03
CA LEU A 464 -0.63 -4.62 -5.43
C LEU A 464 -1.41 -5.51 -6.42
N ASN A 465 -0.80 -6.55 -6.97
CA ASN A 465 -1.45 -7.47 -7.91
C ASN A 465 -1.95 -8.73 -7.18
N VAL A 466 -2.97 -8.55 -6.33
CA VAL A 466 -3.52 -9.63 -5.49
C VAL A 466 -4.26 -10.69 -6.31
N VAL A 467 -5.06 -10.29 -7.30
CA VAL A 467 -5.93 -11.20 -8.07
C VAL A 467 -5.17 -12.20 -8.93
N ASN A 468 -4.15 -11.73 -9.65
CA ASN A 468 -3.50 -12.49 -10.72
C ASN A 468 -2.01 -12.67 -10.44
N ASN A 469 -1.65 -12.84 -9.17
CA ASN A 469 -0.26 -12.99 -8.79
C ASN A 469 0.29 -14.34 -9.32
N PRO A 470 1.24 -14.36 -10.28
CA PRO A 470 1.71 -15.60 -10.89
C PRO A 470 2.61 -16.43 -9.96
N TYR A 471 3.05 -15.87 -8.82
CA TYR A 471 3.97 -16.53 -7.90
C TYR A 471 3.26 -17.23 -6.74
N VAL A 472 1.97 -16.98 -6.50
CA VAL A 472 1.21 -17.62 -5.40
C VAL A 472 1.35 -19.13 -5.48
N LYS A 473 1.02 -19.73 -6.64
CA LYS A 473 1.15 -21.18 -6.83
C LYS A 473 2.60 -21.66 -6.74
N LYS A 474 3.55 -20.94 -7.36
CA LYS A 474 4.97 -21.33 -7.36
C LYS A 474 5.57 -21.34 -5.95
N PHE A 475 5.27 -20.32 -5.16
CA PHE A 475 5.69 -20.22 -3.76
C PHE A 475 5.09 -21.36 -2.94
N SER A 476 3.77 -21.59 -3.03
CA SER A 476 3.12 -22.68 -2.30
C SER A 476 3.66 -24.06 -2.69
N ASP A 477 3.87 -24.32 -3.99
CA ASP A 477 4.46 -25.58 -4.47
C ASP A 477 5.91 -25.74 -3.97
N PHE A 478 6.68 -24.65 -3.89
CA PHE A 478 8.01 -24.65 -3.29
C PHE A 478 7.99 -25.03 -1.82
N VAL A 479 7.15 -24.37 -1.03
CA VAL A 479 7.03 -24.64 0.42
C VAL A 479 6.57 -26.07 0.70
N ASN A 480 5.57 -26.57 -0.05
CA ASN A 480 5.04 -27.92 0.15
C ASN A 480 6.05 -29.04 -0.18
N ARG A 481 7.07 -28.79 -1.00
CA ARG A 481 8.11 -29.79 -1.32
C ARG A 481 8.97 -30.21 -0.12
N PHE A 482 9.06 -29.36 0.91
CA PHE A 482 9.79 -29.70 2.13
C PHE A 482 9.04 -30.69 3.02
N ASN A 483 7.74 -30.90 2.79
CA ASN A 483 6.87 -31.75 3.61
C ASN A 483 7.05 -31.50 5.13
N ALA A 484 7.15 -30.22 5.49
CA ALA A 484 7.40 -29.81 6.86
C ALA A 484 6.20 -30.09 7.76
N GLN A 485 6.45 -30.50 9.01
CA GLN A 485 5.37 -30.66 10.00
C GLN A 485 4.72 -29.32 10.33
N SER A 486 5.53 -28.27 10.46
CA SER A 486 5.08 -26.88 10.64
C SER A 486 5.80 -25.96 9.67
N VAL A 487 5.04 -25.08 9.02
CA VAL A 487 5.57 -24.01 8.17
C VAL A 487 5.29 -22.67 8.83
N TYR A 488 6.33 -21.87 8.99
CA TYR A 488 6.21 -20.52 9.47
C TYR A 488 6.57 -19.52 8.36
N VAL A 489 5.58 -18.72 7.96
CA VAL A 489 5.75 -17.70 6.93
C VAL A 489 6.18 -16.38 7.57
N SER A 490 7.28 -15.82 7.09
CA SER A 490 7.87 -14.56 7.55
C SER A 490 8.15 -13.62 6.37
N HIS A 491 9.01 -12.62 6.56
CA HIS A 491 9.28 -11.54 5.59
C HIS A 491 8.04 -10.68 5.28
N LEU A 492 7.16 -10.55 6.27
CA LEU A 492 5.96 -9.71 6.20
C LEU A 492 6.21 -8.39 6.91
N TYR A 493 5.48 -7.36 6.49
CA TYR A 493 5.55 -6.01 7.05
C TYR A 493 6.97 -5.45 7.06
N GLY A 494 7.74 -5.72 6.01
CA GLY A 494 9.04 -5.07 5.76
C GLY A 494 8.84 -3.58 5.54
N VAL A 495 8.74 -2.79 6.62
CA VAL A 495 8.37 -1.36 6.59
C VAL A 495 9.32 -0.49 5.76
N HIS A 496 10.54 -0.99 5.51
CA HIS A 496 11.51 -0.35 4.62
C HIS A 496 11.24 -0.55 3.13
N ARG A 497 10.32 -1.47 2.78
CA ARG A 497 9.92 -1.72 1.42
C ARG A 497 8.89 -0.69 0.97
N LYS A 498 8.88 -0.46 -0.34
CA LYS A 498 7.74 0.17 -1.02
C LYS A 498 6.53 -0.74 -0.88
N ILE A 499 5.32 -0.19 -0.90
CA ILE A 499 4.12 -0.98 -0.64
C ILE A 499 3.90 -2.02 -1.76
N ASP A 500 4.29 -1.71 -3.01
CA ASP A 500 4.29 -2.62 -4.16
C ASP A 500 5.26 -3.82 -4.01
N ASP A 501 6.18 -3.76 -3.05
CA ASP A 501 7.12 -4.82 -2.67
C ASP A 501 6.91 -5.28 -1.20
N MET A 502 5.88 -4.78 -0.50
CA MET A 502 5.64 -5.07 0.91
C MET A 502 4.58 -6.15 1.09
N TRP A 503 5.03 -7.30 1.57
CA TRP A 503 4.14 -8.39 1.94
C TRP A 503 3.44 -8.13 3.27
N THR A 504 2.22 -8.64 3.41
CA THR A 504 1.33 -8.39 4.56
C THR A 504 0.50 -9.63 4.83
N GLU A 505 -0.30 -9.61 5.89
CA GLU A 505 -1.30 -10.65 6.16
C GLU A 505 -2.28 -10.85 5.00
N THR A 506 -2.59 -9.83 4.18
CA THR A 506 -3.37 -10.03 2.95
C THR A 506 -2.72 -11.06 2.05
N HIS A 507 -1.41 -10.97 1.85
CA HIS A 507 -0.65 -11.87 0.97
C HIS A 507 -0.51 -13.26 1.58
N TYR A 508 -0.27 -13.34 2.89
CA TYR A 508 -0.30 -14.61 3.61
C TYR A 508 -1.66 -15.32 3.43
N ASN A 509 -2.76 -14.57 3.52
CA ASN A 509 -4.10 -15.15 3.31
C ASN A 509 -4.33 -15.69 1.89
N LEU A 510 -3.55 -15.26 0.88
CA LEU A 510 -3.63 -15.82 -0.48
C LEU A 510 -3.01 -17.23 -0.57
N ILE A 511 -2.00 -17.51 0.26
CA ILE A 511 -1.23 -18.76 0.19
C ILE A 511 -1.60 -19.76 1.29
N LYS A 512 -2.22 -19.32 2.39
CA LYS A 512 -2.41 -20.14 3.60
C LYS A 512 -3.18 -21.45 3.34
N ASP A 513 -4.17 -21.41 2.46
CA ASP A 513 -5.00 -22.58 2.16
C ASP A 513 -4.30 -23.53 1.16
N MET A 514 -3.21 -23.07 0.54
CA MET A 514 -2.39 -23.84 -0.40
C MET A 514 -1.16 -24.45 0.26
N ILE A 515 -0.84 -24.11 1.50
CA ILE A 515 0.34 -24.58 2.22
C ILE A 515 -0.10 -25.40 3.44
N ASN A 516 0.37 -26.63 3.53
CA ASN A 516 0.03 -27.49 4.65
C ASN A 516 0.67 -26.98 5.95
N ASN A 517 -0.12 -26.96 7.04
CA ASN A 517 0.34 -26.60 8.39
C ASN A 517 1.06 -25.24 8.46
N SER A 518 0.63 -24.26 7.67
CA SER A 518 1.22 -22.92 7.72
C SER A 518 0.62 -22.06 8.82
N SER A 519 1.49 -21.31 9.49
CA SER A 519 1.14 -20.15 10.29
C SER A 519 2.01 -18.94 9.88
N MET A 520 1.48 -17.75 10.11
CA MET A 520 2.21 -16.50 9.96
C MET A 520 2.93 -16.19 11.27
N ILE A 521 4.19 -15.73 11.21
CA ILE A 521 4.90 -15.20 12.40
C ILE A 521 4.85 -13.69 12.40
N ARG A 522 4.60 -13.09 13.56
CA ARG A 522 4.63 -11.65 13.79
C ARG A 522 5.87 -11.21 14.56
N PHE A 523 6.22 -9.93 14.41
CA PHE A 523 7.37 -9.36 15.11
C PHE A 523 7.23 -9.44 16.63
N GLY A 524 8.27 -9.90 17.32
CA GLY A 524 8.27 -10.12 18.77
C GLY A 524 7.55 -11.40 19.21
N GLU A 525 7.05 -12.21 18.27
CA GLU A 525 6.44 -13.50 18.58
C GLU A 525 7.51 -14.55 18.90
N TRP A 526 7.22 -15.39 19.90
CA TRP A 526 7.99 -16.57 20.24
C TRP A 526 7.19 -17.82 19.88
N ILE A 527 7.87 -18.77 19.24
CA ILE A 527 7.32 -20.02 18.77
C ILE A 527 7.98 -21.14 19.55
N ASP A 528 7.18 -21.91 20.28
CA ASP A 528 7.66 -23.10 20.99
C ASP A 528 7.73 -24.29 20.00
N PHE A 529 8.75 -25.14 20.14
CA PHE A 529 8.97 -26.33 19.30
C PHE A 529 8.77 -27.66 20.02
#